data_AF-A0A953SKI0-F1
#
_entry.id   AF-A0A953SKI0-F1
#
_cell.length_a   1.000
_cell.length_b   1.000
_cell.length_c   1.000
_cell.angle_alpha   90.00
_cell.angle_beta   90.00
_cell.angle_gamma   90.00
#
_symmetry.space_group_name_H-M   'P 1'
#
loop_
_entity.id
_entity.type
_entity.pdbx_description
1 polymer ?
#
loop_
_entity_poly.entity_id
_entity_poly.type
_entity_poly.pdbx_seq_one_letter_code
_entity_poly.pdbx_strand_id
1 'polypeptide(L)'
;MQARCAIDESIERHEINGFKFPLGVYPVEPMQPKPGYRLEFEPADTGNGEGDEFLDEWPDRYVFDIVISADRVEALFRQLLPLLPGRVYPILDILGHDAYREVDPYVSYELVGLDRFTDTVRRFRAFFFEDGLVGFGAMSDDPFIYLFVDEHKIVTLRCQMEEREKVERILHAFDLEEVEK
;
A
#
# COMPACT_ATOMS: atom_id res chain seq x y z
N MET A 1 -24.71 13.80 10.17
CA MET A 1 -23.32 13.65 10.68
C MET A 1 -22.57 12.76 9.69
N GLN A 2 -21.52 13.25 9.04
CA GLN A 2 -20.73 12.40 8.14
C GLN A 2 -19.90 11.41 8.97
N ALA A 3 -20.09 10.10 8.78
CA ALA A 3 -19.32 9.05 9.43
C ALA A 3 -17.79 9.26 9.26
N ARG A 4 -17.01 9.02 10.32
CA ARG A 4 -15.54 9.09 10.38
C ARG A 4 -15.04 7.99 11.33
N CYS A 5 -13.79 7.56 11.18
CA CYS A 5 -13.09 6.76 12.18
C CYS A 5 -12.19 7.67 13.02
N ALA A 6 -12.26 7.54 14.34
CA ALA A 6 -11.40 8.25 15.28
C ALA A 6 -10.38 7.27 15.86
N ILE A 7 -9.18 7.78 16.14
CA ILE A 7 -8.15 7.01 16.84
C ILE A 7 -8.56 6.91 18.31
N ASP A 8 -8.36 5.74 18.92
CA ASP A 8 -8.42 5.59 20.36
C ASP A 8 -7.11 6.12 20.97
N GLU A 9 -7.19 7.29 21.59
CA GLU A 9 -6.04 7.97 22.21
C GLU A 9 -5.50 7.26 23.47
N SER A 10 -6.19 6.22 23.96
CA SER A 10 -5.72 5.41 25.08
C SER A 10 -4.73 4.31 24.67
N ILE A 11 -4.61 4.00 23.37
CA ILE A 11 -3.68 3.00 22.86
C ILE A 11 -2.29 3.61 22.74
N GLU A 12 -1.31 3.05 23.46
CA GLU A 12 0.09 3.45 23.34
C GLU A 12 0.71 2.89 22.06
N ARG A 13 1.44 3.74 21.34
CA ARG A 13 2.11 3.33 20.11
C ARG A 13 3.42 2.62 20.42
N HIS A 14 3.60 1.44 19.85
CA HIS A 14 4.86 0.73 19.97
C HIS A 14 5.95 1.41 19.12
N GLU A 15 7.13 1.58 19.71
CA GLU A 15 8.29 2.22 19.09
C GLU A 15 9.58 1.44 19.38
N ILE A 16 10.38 1.22 18.34
CA ILE A 16 11.71 0.60 18.44
C ILE A 16 12.72 1.53 17.76
N ASN A 17 13.67 2.08 18.53
CA ASN A 17 14.75 2.95 18.02
C ASN A 17 14.24 4.13 17.15
N GLY A 18 13.12 4.77 17.52
CA GLY A 18 12.52 5.85 16.74
C GLY A 18 11.58 5.40 15.62
N PHE A 19 11.53 4.11 15.31
CA PHE A 19 10.58 3.55 14.35
C PHE A 19 9.24 3.26 15.02
N LYS A 20 8.19 3.90 14.54
CA LYS A 20 6.85 3.78 15.09
C LYS A 20 6.04 2.77 14.29
N PHE A 21 5.39 1.86 15.00
CA PHE A 21 4.49 0.88 14.41
C PHE A 21 3.04 1.41 14.33
N PRO A 22 2.18 0.83 13.46
CA PRO A 22 0.74 1.13 13.44
C PRO A 22 0.10 0.80 14.80
N LEU A 23 -1.02 1.44 15.12
CA LEU A 23 -1.69 1.19 16.40
C LEU A 23 -2.21 -0.26 16.47
N GLY A 24 -1.78 -1.00 17.50
CA GLY A 24 -2.19 -2.39 17.70
C GLY A 24 -1.44 -3.42 16.86
N VAL A 25 -0.50 -3.00 16.00
CA VAL A 25 0.39 -3.89 15.23
C VAL A 25 1.80 -3.75 15.74
N TYR A 26 2.43 -4.84 16.15
CA TYR A 26 3.84 -4.85 16.56
C TYR A 26 4.42 -6.25 16.45
N PRO A 27 5.75 -6.38 16.28
CA PRO A 27 6.39 -7.67 16.14
C PRO A 27 6.27 -8.47 17.44
N VAL A 28 5.90 -9.75 17.32
CA VAL A 28 5.85 -10.69 18.46
C VAL A 28 7.25 -11.22 18.80
N GLU A 29 8.13 -11.31 17.78
CA GLU A 29 9.51 -11.73 17.93
C GLU A 29 10.47 -10.53 17.93
N PRO A 30 11.62 -10.59 18.63
CA PRO A 30 12.60 -9.51 18.62
C PRO A 30 13.12 -9.21 17.22
N MET A 31 13.01 -7.96 16.78
CA MET A 31 13.49 -7.52 15.48
C MET A 31 13.98 -6.07 15.51
N GLN A 32 14.74 -5.66 14.49
CA GLN A 32 15.18 -4.28 14.29
C GLN A 32 14.57 -3.74 12.99
N PRO A 33 13.64 -2.78 13.06
CA PRO A 33 13.04 -2.22 11.86
C PRO A 33 14.07 -1.40 11.09
N LYS A 34 14.13 -1.63 9.78
CA LYS A 34 15.03 -0.91 8.86
C LYS A 34 14.20 -0.24 7.78
N PRO A 35 13.97 1.09 7.86
CA PRO A 35 13.38 1.84 6.77
C PRO A 35 14.20 1.69 5.48
N GLY A 36 13.50 1.65 4.36
CA GLY A 36 14.12 1.50 3.03
C GLY A 36 13.12 0.91 2.07
N TYR A 37 13.60 0.51 0.90
CA TYR A 37 12.79 -0.23 -0.06
C TYR A 37 13.57 -1.36 -0.70
N ARG A 38 12.86 -2.40 -1.13
CA ARG A 38 13.37 -3.41 -2.04
C ARG A 38 12.89 -3.09 -3.45
N LEU A 39 13.75 -3.28 -4.44
CA LEU A 39 13.40 -3.14 -5.84
C LEU A 39 13.55 -4.48 -6.55
N GLU A 40 12.49 -4.90 -7.23
CA GLU A 40 12.47 -6.13 -8.03
C GLU A 40 11.92 -5.83 -9.43
N PHE A 41 12.52 -6.42 -10.46
CA PHE A 41 11.97 -6.38 -11.81
C PHE A 41 11.17 -7.65 -12.06
N GLU A 42 9.91 -7.50 -12.44
CA GLU A 42 9.03 -8.60 -12.83
C GLU A 42 8.74 -8.50 -14.34
N PRO A 43 9.13 -9.51 -15.16
CA PRO A 43 8.82 -9.51 -16.58
C PRO A 43 7.31 -9.68 -16.80
N ALA A 44 6.83 -9.24 -17.96
CA ALA A 44 5.44 -9.41 -18.36
C ALA A 44 5.01 -10.89 -18.27
N ASP A 45 3.82 -11.15 -17.72
CA ASP A 45 3.26 -12.49 -17.69
C ASP A 45 2.31 -12.73 -18.87
N THR A 46 2.46 -13.88 -19.53
CA THR A 46 1.48 -14.39 -20.48
C THR A 46 0.47 -15.22 -19.69
N GLY A 47 -0.77 -14.78 -19.60
CA GLY A 47 -1.82 -15.31 -18.72
C GLY A 47 -2.17 -16.80 -18.93
N ASN A 48 -1.29 -17.71 -18.53
CA ASN A 48 -1.41 -19.15 -18.67
C ASN A 48 -1.41 -19.89 -17.31
N GLY A 49 -1.73 -19.20 -16.21
CA GLY A 49 -1.90 -19.82 -14.89
C GLY A 49 -3.37 -20.08 -14.58
N GLU A 50 -3.68 -21.27 -14.05
CA GLU A 50 -5.01 -21.59 -13.47
C GLU A 50 -5.22 -20.85 -12.12
N GLY A 51 -5.25 -19.51 -12.15
CA GLY A 51 -5.44 -18.67 -10.96
C GLY A 51 -5.99 -17.29 -11.34
N ASP A 52 -7.05 -16.90 -10.62
CA ASP A 52 -7.79 -15.63 -10.65
C ASP A 52 -7.93 -14.94 -12.03
N GLU A 53 -8.97 -15.34 -12.76
CA GLU A 53 -9.47 -14.82 -14.04
C GLU A 53 -9.79 -13.30 -14.08
N PHE A 54 -9.39 -12.52 -13.07
CA PHE A 54 -9.75 -11.11 -12.89
C PHE A 54 -8.69 -10.10 -13.31
N LEU A 55 -7.43 -10.51 -13.48
CA LEU A 55 -6.32 -9.61 -13.83
C LEU A 55 -5.69 -10.09 -15.13
N ASP A 56 -5.93 -9.33 -16.20
CA ASP A 56 -5.27 -9.46 -17.49
C ASP A 56 -3.74 -9.43 -17.36
N GLU A 57 -3.05 -9.92 -18.40
CA GLU A 57 -1.59 -9.90 -18.58
C GLU A 57 -0.95 -8.61 -18.04
N TRP A 58 -0.07 -8.73 -17.04
CA TRP A 58 0.66 -7.61 -16.49
C TRP A 58 1.89 -7.29 -17.33
N PRO A 59 2.20 -6.00 -17.59
CA PRO A 59 3.37 -5.62 -18.37
C PRO A 59 4.67 -5.82 -17.55
N ASP A 60 5.80 -5.63 -18.25
CA ASP A 60 7.10 -5.46 -17.60
C ASP A 60 7.00 -4.33 -16.57
N ARG A 61 7.45 -4.61 -15.34
CA ARG A 61 7.25 -3.71 -14.21
C ARG A 61 8.37 -3.80 -13.19
N TYR A 62 8.51 -2.72 -12.44
CA TYR A 62 9.25 -2.70 -11.19
C TYR A 62 8.30 -2.83 -10.02
N VAL A 63 8.70 -3.57 -8.99
CA VAL A 63 8.01 -3.71 -7.71
C VAL A 63 8.88 -3.10 -6.63
N PHE A 64 8.33 -2.09 -5.97
CA PHE A 64 8.91 -1.43 -4.81
C PHE A 64 8.17 -1.90 -3.57
N ASP A 65 8.86 -2.60 -2.68
CA ASP A 65 8.35 -2.93 -1.34
C ASP A 65 8.97 -1.96 -0.34
N ILE A 66 8.18 -1.02 0.16
CA ILE A 66 8.68 0.14 0.89
C ILE A 66 8.29 0.06 2.37
N VAL A 67 9.29 0.10 3.23
CA VAL A 67 9.14 0.12 4.68
C VAL A 67 9.51 1.50 5.20
N ILE A 68 8.57 2.13 5.91
CA ILE A 68 8.77 3.42 6.58
C ILE A 68 7.98 3.45 7.88
N SER A 69 8.42 4.27 8.84
CA SER A 69 7.72 4.48 10.12
C SER A 69 6.26 4.87 9.88
N ALA A 70 5.33 4.33 10.67
CA ALA A 70 3.88 4.45 10.48
C ALA A 70 3.41 5.91 10.39
N ASP A 71 4.04 6.82 11.14
CA ASP A 71 3.73 8.26 11.13
C ASP A 71 4.13 8.99 9.83
N ARG A 72 4.85 8.31 8.92
CA ARG A 72 5.25 8.83 7.60
C ARG A 72 4.53 8.13 6.44
N VAL A 73 3.84 7.01 6.67
CA VAL A 73 3.16 6.23 5.62
C VAL A 73 2.11 7.07 4.89
N GLU A 74 1.26 7.80 5.61
CA GLU A 74 0.24 8.66 4.99
C GLU A 74 0.87 9.76 4.10
N ALA A 75 1.97 10.34 4.55
CA ALA A 75 2.68 11.36 3.78
C ALA A 75 3.29 10.78 2.50
N LEU A 76 3.93 9.60 2.60
CA LEU A 76 4.49 8.89 1.45
C LEU A 76 3.39 8.50 0.45
N PHE A 77 2.33 7.86 0.92
CA PHE A 77 1.19 7.46 0.10
C PHE A 77 0.64 8.65 -0.69
N ARG A 78 0.47 9.81 -0.04
CA ARG A 78 0.02 11.05 -0.70
C ARG A 78 0.96 11.57 -1.79
N GLN A 79 2.27 11.34 -1.66
CA GLN A 79 3.25 11.71 -2.68
C GLN A 79 3.31 10.72 -3.85
N LEU A 80 2.86 9.47 -3.64
CA LEU A 80 2.75 8.45 -4.68
C LEU A 80 1.42 8.54 -5.47
N LEU A 81 0.36 9.05 -4.86
CA LEU A 81 -0.95 9.23 -5.52
C LEU A 81 -0.90 9.96 -6.88
N PRO A 82 -0.08 11.01 -7.11
CA PRO A 82 0.01 11.68 -8.40
C PRO A 82 0.60 10.82 -9.53
N LEU A 83 1.12 9.64 -9.23
CA LEU A 83 1.50 8.66 -10.24
C LEU A 83 0.24 8.06 -10.89
N LEU A 84 -0.81 7.84 -10.12
CA LEU A 84 -2.07 7.25 -10.61
C LEU A 84 -2.81 8.22 -11.56
N PRO A 85 -3.50 7.68 -12.59
CA PRO A 85 -4.35 8.49 -13.45
C PRO A 85 -5.61 8.97 -12.73
N GLY A 86 -6.37 9.85 -13.38
CA GLY A 86 -7.56 10.49 -12.79
C GLY A 86 -8.70 9.54 -12.42
N ARG A 87 -8.66 8.28 -12.87
CA ARG A 87 -9.59 7.22 -12.46
C ARG A 87 -8.82 5.93 -12.23
N VAL A 88 -9.21 5.18 -11.21
CA VAL A 88 -8.51 3.99 -10.72
C VAL A 88 -9.51 2.91 -10.31
N TYR A 89 -9.05 1.69 -10.12
CA TYR A 89 -9.78 0.65 -9.38
C TYR A 89 -9.31 0.64 -7.93
N PRO A 90 -10.11 1.13 -6.97
CA PRO A 90 -9.79 0.98 -5.56
C PRO A 90 -9.72 -0.49 -5.15
N ILE A 91 -8.76 -0.78 -4.28
CA ILE A 91 -8.53 -2.09 -3.67
C ILE A 91 -8.73 -1.94 -2.17
N LEU A 92 -9.41 -2.90 -1.56
CA LEU A 92 -9.62 -3.01 -0.13
C LEU A 92 -9.47 -4.47 0.27
N ASP A 93 -8.54 -4.73 1.16
CA ASP A 93 -8.29 -6.04 1.73
C ASP A 93 -8.70 -5.99 3.20
N ILE A 94 -9.57 -6.89 3.63
CA ILE A 94 -9.98 -7.02 5.02
C ILE A 94 -9.48 -8.36 5.54
N LEU A 95 -8.84 -8.39 6.70
CA LEU A 95 -8.40 -9.63 7.31
C LEU A 95 -9.61 -10.56 7.50
N GLY A 96 -9.49 -11.78 7.00
CA GLY A 96 -10.54 -12.78 6.98
C GLY A 96 -10.98 -13.15 8.39
N HIS A 97 -12.29 -13.37 8.55
CA HIS A 97 -12.89 -13.81 9.80
C HIS A 97 -13.21 -15.31 9.81
N ASP A 98 -12.84 -16.05 8.76
CA ASP A 98 -13.11 -17.48 8.63
C ASP A 98 -11.84 -18.34 8.68
N ALA A 99 -12.02 -19.66 8.75
CA ALA A 99 -10.94 -20.62 8.90
C ALA A 99 -10.21 -20.98 7.59
N TYR A 100 -10.62 -20.41 6.46
CA TYR A 100 -10.20 -20.82 5.12
C TYR A 100 -9.48 -19.71 4.36
N ARG A 101 -9.74 -18.44 4.68
CA ARG A 101 -9.12 -17.28 4.03
C ARG A 101 -8.46 -16.38 5.07
N GLU A 102 -7.21 -16.02 4.79
CA GLU A 102 -6.46 -15.07 5.61
C GLU A 102 -6.91 -13.63 5.34
N VAL A 103 -7.27 -13.32 4.08
CA VAL A 103 -7.71 -11.99 3.63
C VAL A 103 -8.88 -12.13 2.67
N ASP A 104 -9.86 -11.24 2.78
CA ASP A 104 -10.94 -11.05 1.81
C ASP A 104 -10.63 -9.82 0.93
N PRO A 105 -10.18 -10.02 -0.33
CA PRO A 105 -9.87 -8.92 -1.24
C PRO A 105 -11.11 -8.40 -1.96
N TYR A 106 -11.21 -7.08 -2.06
CA TYR A 106 -12.26 -6.37 -2.78
C TYR A 106 -11.65 -5.36 -3.74
N VAL A 107 -11.87 -5.57 -5.04
CA VAL A 107 -11.53 -4.59 -6.08
C VAL A 107 -12.81 -4.06 -6.70
N SER A 108 -12.86 -2.76 -6.94
CA SER A 108 -14.02 -2.17 -7.63
C SER A 108 -14.17 -2.74 -9.04
N TYR A 109 -15.38 -3.08 -9.45
CA TYR A 109 -15.67 -3.46 -10.84
C TYR A 109 -15.59 -2.29 -11.83
N GLU A 110 -15.79 -1.06 -11.35
CA GLU A 110 -15.78 0.15 -12.18
C GLU A 110 -14.75 1.15 -11.69
N LEU A 111 -14.16 1.86 -12.64
CA LEU A 111 -13.23 2.96 -12.38
C LEU A 111 -13.87 4.06 -11.51
N VAL A 112 -13.22 4.38 -10.39
CA VAL A 112 -13.58 5.46 -9.47
C VAL A 112 -12.67 6.67 -9.72
N GLY A 113 -13.23 7.88 -9.66
CA GLY A 113 -12.44 9.11 -9.75
C GLY A 113 -11.42 9.20 -8.60
N LEU A 114 -10.18 9.59 -8.92
CA LEU A 114 -9.10 9.69 -7.95
C LEU A 114 -9.44 10.70 -6.83
N ASP A 115 -10.20 11.74 -7.13
CA ASP A 115 -10.73 12.70 -6.17
C ASP A 115 -11.65 12.03 -5.13
N ARG A 116 -12.54 11.12 -5.58
CA ARG A 116 -13.42 10.36 -4.69
C ARG A 116 -12.66 9.35 -3.85
N PHE A 117 -11.69 8.67 -4.45
CA PHE A 117 -10.80 7.75 -3.71
C PHE A 117 -10.04 8.51 -2.60
N THR A 118 -9.38 9.61 -2.94
CA THR A 118 -8.58 10.39 -2.00
C THR A 118 -9.41 11.07 -0.91
N ASP A 119 -10.61 11.56 -1.21
CA ASP A 119 -11.51 12.08 -0.17
C ASP A 119 -11.95 10.98 0.80
N THR A 120 -12.19 9.76 0.30
CA THR A 120 -12.55 8.60 1.13
C THR A 120 -11.39 8.21 2.05
N VAL A 121 -10.19 8.07 1.51
CA VAL A 121 -8.97 7.76 2.29
C VAL A 121 -8.76 8.84 3.37
N ARG A 122 -8.85 10.12 3.02
CA ARG A 122 -8.71 11.23 3.97
C ARG A 122 -9.77 11.19 5.08
N ARG A 123 -11.01 10.83 4.75
CA ARG A 123 -12.14 10.79 5.68
C ARG A 123 -12.03 9.66 6.69
N PHE A 124 -11.47 8.51 6.28
CA PHE A 124 -11.30 7.33 7.12
C PHE A 124 -9.82 7.03 7.40
N ARG A 125 -8.96 8.05 7.42
CA ARG A 125 -7.50 7.90 7.56
C ARG A 125 -7.05 7.01 8.72
N ALA A 126 -7.75 7.09 9.85
CA ALA A 126 -7.41 6.29 11.04
C ALA A 126 -7.60 4.79 10.78
N PHE A 127 -8.67 4.42 10.08
CA PHE A 127 -8.90 3.04 9.67
C PHE A 127 -7.80 2.59 8.69
N PHE A 128 -7.58 3.35 7.62
CA PHE A 128 -6.64 2.95 6.57
C PHE A 128 -5.16 2.88 7.02
N PHE A 129 -4.68 3.88 7.77
CA PHE A 129 -3.26 4.00 8.10
C PHE A 129 -2.87 3.40 9.46
N GLU A 130 -3.82 3.12 10.36
CA GLU A 130 -3.49 2.62 11.71
C GLU A 130 -3.99 1.19 11.96
N ASP A 131 -5.12 0.79 11.38
CA ASP A 131 -5.75 -0.49 11.71
C ASP A 131 -5.02 -1.66 11.03
N GLY A 132 -4.53 -2.60 11.84
CA GLY A 132 -3.78 -3.78 11.40
C GLY A 132 -4.59 -4.89 10.75
N LEU A 133 -5.87 -4.66 10.46
CA LEU A 133 -6.78 -5.64 9.85
C LEU A 133 -7.22 -5.22 8.44
N VAL A 134 -6.65 -4.14 7.90
CA VAL A 134 -7.01 -3.61 6.59
C VAL A 134 -5.79 -3.26 5.75
N GLY A 135 -5.81 -3.76 4.51
CA GLY A 135 -4.99 -3.27 3.41
C GLY A 135 -5.84 -2.42 2.46
N PHE A 136 -5.25 -1.43 1.81
CA PHE A 136 -5.97 -0.59 0.86
C PHE A 136 -5.06 0.01 -0.18
N GLY A 137 -5.63 0.31 -1.34
CA GLY A 137 -4.85 0.85 -2.43
C GLY A 137 -5.71 1.21 -3.63
N ALA A 138 -5.01 1.42 -4.73
CA ALA A 138 -5.62 1.64 -6.01
C ALA A 138 -4.71 1.12 -7.11
N MET A 139 -5.32 0.61 -8.18
CA MET A 139 -4.61 0.25 -9.40
C MET A 139 -5.20 0.93 -10.64
N SER A 140 -4.40 0.94 -11.71
CA SER A 140 -4.78 1.35 -13.05
C SER A 140 -4.09 0.41 -14.04
N ASP A 141 -4.76 0.10 -15.15
CA ASP A 141 -4.20 -0.74 -16.22
C ASP A 141 -3.39 0.09 -17.23
N ASP A 142 -3.81 1.34 -17.50
CA ASP A 142 -3.15 2.23 -18.47
C ASP A 142 -3.09 3.69 -17.95
N PRO A 143 -1.90 4.18 -17.54
CA PRO A 143 -0.67 3.42 -17.36
C PRO A 143 -0.81 2.36 -16.25
N PHE A 144 -0.03 1.28 -16.33
CA PHE A 144 -0.04 0.24 -15.29
C PHE A 144 0.63 0.75 -14.02
N ILE A 145 -0.16 0.92 -12.97
CA ILE A 145 0.30 1.33 -11.65
C ILE A 145 -0.54 0.59 -10.62
N TYR A 146 0.11 -0.04 -9.65
CA TYR A 146 -0.51 -0.66 -8.49
C TYR A 146 0.10 -0.06 -7.24
N LEU A 147 -0.67 0.70 -6.45
CA LEU A 147 -0.23 1.31 -5.20
C LEU A 147 -1.08 0.78 -4.07
N PHE A 148 -0.46 0.08 -3.13
CA PHE A 148 -1.14 -0.62 -2.05
C PHE A 148 -0.39 -0.47 -0.73
N VAL A 149 -1.14 -0.33 0.36
CA VAL A 149 -0.65 -0.33 1.73
C VAL A 149 -1.28 -1.54 2.41
N ASP A 150 -0.46 -2.50 2.82
CA ASP A 150 -0.94 -3.74 3.45
C ASP A 150 -1.36 -3.55 4.92
N GLU A 151 -1.78 -4.63 5.56
CA GLU A 151 -2.16 -4.67 6.98
C GLU A 151 -1.00 -4.35 7.93
N HIS A 152 0.24 -4.60 7.49
CA HIS A 152 1.48 -4.25 8.20
C HIS A 152 1.95 -2.81 7.91
N LYS A 153 1.23 -2.10 7.04
CA LYS A 153 1.54 -0.76 6.55
C LYS A 153 2.84 -0.66 5.76
N ILE A 154 3.23 -1.76 5.12
CA ILE A 154 4.23 -1.77 4.03
C ILE A 154 3.54 -1.22 2.78
N VAL A 155 4.25 -0.34 2.07
CA VAL A 155 3.74 0.26 0.83
C VAL A 155 4.33 -0.51 -0.35
N THR A 156 3.49 -1.23 -1.10
CA THR A 156 3.86 -1.85 -2.37
C THR A 156 3.47 -0.95 -3.52
N LEU A 157 4.44 -0.60 -4.36
CA LEU A 157 4.20 0.13 -5.61
C LEU A 157 4.73 -0.71 -6.78
N ARG A 158 3.84 -1.06 -7.71
CA ARG A 158 4.21 -1.61 -9.01
C ARG A 158 4.03 -0.53 -10.07
N CYS A 159 5.01 -0.34 -10.93
CA CYS A 159 4.94 0.63 -12.02
C CYS A 159 5.73 0.17 -13.25
N GLN A 160 5.39 0.72 -14.41
CA GLN A 160 6.16 0.52 -15.63
C GLN A 160 7.56 1.16 -15.56
N MET A 161 8.42 0.79 -16.49
CA MET A 161 9.83 1.20 -16.51
C MET A 161 10.02 2.72 -16.49
N GLU A 162 9.13 3.46 -17.16
CA GLU A 162 9.20 4.91 -17.33
C GLU A 162 9.00 5.67 -16.01
N GLU A 163 8.26 5.11 -15.05
CA GLU A 163 7.99 5.76 -13.78
C GLU A 163 9.08 5.46 -12.72
N ARG A 164 9.99 4.50 -12.96
CA ARG A 164 11.00 4.07 -11.98
C ARG A 164 11.81 5.22 -11.39
N GLU A 165 12.46 6.03 -12.22
CA GLU A 165 13.33 7.14 -11.76
C GLU A 165 12.53 8.21 -10.98
N LYS A 166 11.24 8.35 -11.28
CA LYS A 166 10.37 9.27 -10.56
C LYS A 166 9.98 8.71 -9.19
N VAL A 167 9.71 7.41 -9.10
CA VAL A 167 9.49 6.72 -7.82
C VAL A 167 10.73 6.83 -6.94
N GLU A 168 11.91 6.45 -7.45
CA GLU A 168 13.17 6.52 -6.70
C GLU A 168 13.43 7.93 -6.16
N ARG A 169 13.17 8.99 -6.94
CA ARG A 169 13.27 10.38 -6.46
C ARG A 169 12.30 10.71 -5.33
N ILE A 170 11.06 10.20 -5.38
CA ILE A 170 10.10 10.37 -4.29
C ILE A 170 10.61 9.66 -3.03
N LEU A 171 11.09 8.42 -3.15
CA LEU A 171 11.60 7.65 -2.02
C LEU A 171 12.83 8.30 -1.38
N HIS A 172 13.75 8.83 -2.20
CA HIS A 172 14.92 9.57 -1.73
C HIS A 172 14.54 10.84 -0.93
N ALA A 173 13.45 11.53 -1.30
CA ALA A 173 12.95 12.68 -0.55
C ALA A 173 12.37 12.31 0.83
N PHE A 174 12.13 11.02 1.08
CA PHE A 174 11.78 10.46 2.38
C PHE A 174 12.97 9.83 3.11
N ASP A 175 14.20 10.05 2.62
CA ASP A 175 15.43 9.46 3.16
C ASP A 175 15.40 7.91 3.12
N LEU A 176 14.73 7.34 2.11
CA LEU A 176 14.65 5.90 1.88
C LEU A 176 15.65 5.51 0.80
N GLU A 177 16.48 4.52 1.12
CA GLU A 177 17.46 3.91 0.22
C GLU A 177 17.05 2.47 -0.08
N GLU A 178 17.58 1.92 -1.18
CA GLU A 178 17.44 0.50 -1.48
C GLU A 178 18.16 -0.34 -0.42
N VAL A 179 17.53 -1.41 0.05
CA VAL A 179 18.10 -2.32 1.05
C VAL A 179 18.26 -3.73 0.48
N GLU A 180 19.44 -4.31 0.67
CA GLU A 180 19.70 -5.72 0.36
C GLU A 180 18.95 -6.64 1.34
N LYS A 181 18.62 -7.85 0.86
CA LYS A 181 17.99 -8.93 1.64
C LYS A 181 18.83 -9.38 2.82
#